data_AF-A0A2N8TRA2-F1
#
_entry.id   AF-A0A2N8TRA2-F1
#
_cell.length_a   1.000
_cell.length_b   1.000
_cell.length_c   1.000
_cell.angle_alpha   90.00
_cell.angle_beta   90.00
_cell.angle_gamma   90.00
#
_symmetry.space_group_name_H-M   'P 1'
#
loop_
_entity.id
_entity.type
_entity.pdbx_description
1 polymer ?
#
loop_
_entity_poly.entity_id
_entity_poly.type
_entity_poly.pdbx_seq_one_letter_code
_entity_poly.pdbx_strand_id
1 'polypeptide(L)'
;MERACLTSLRNVADDCAAGAGGELPCLSTEQTVRDRDAIRAAPGERTANLLGVSYGTRPVRPAPGHRTGRMVLDSVGGPWDRSDFDVLFRTGVLLRQREAGSVGQPTAEADPRTVMRE
;
A
#
# COMPACT_ATOMS: atom_id res chain seq x y z
N MET A 1 -29.23 0.37 -6.01
CA MET A 1 -27.96 0.42 -5.26
C MET A 1 -26.81 0.98 -6.09
N GLU A 2 -26.52 0.42 -7.27
CA GLU A 2 -25.37 0.82 -8.10
C GLU A 2 -25.30 2.32 -8.40
N ARG A 3 -26.39 2.93 -8.89
CA ARG A 3 -26.44 4.37 -9.18
C ARG A 3 -26.12 5.24 -7.95
N ALA A 4 -26.58 4.85 -6.76
CA ALA A 4 -26.31 5.58 -5.53
C ALA A 4 -24.82 5.49 -5.14
N CYS A 5 -24.18 4.33 -5.33
CA CYS A 5 -22.74 4.17 -5.16
C CYS A 5 -21.95 5.07 -6.11
N LEU A 6 -22.30 5.07 -7.41
CA LEU A 6 -21.63 5.91 -8.41
C LEU A 6 -21.81 7.41 -8.11
N THR A 7 -22.98 7.84 -7.65
CA THR A 7 -23.18 9.22 -7.19
C THR A 7 -22.29 9.53 -5.98
N SER A 8 -22.21 8.63 -5.00
CA SER A 8 -21.32 8.81 -3.84
C SER A 8 -19.85 8.95 -4.23
N LEU A 9 -19.38 8.14 -5.19
CA LEU A 9 -17.99 8.20 -5.67
C LEU A 9 -17.69 9.52 -6.41
N ARG A 10 -18.65 10.06 -7.16
CA ARG A 10 -18.51 11.38 -7.82
C ARG A 10 -18.40 12.50 -6.78
N ASN A 11 -19.26 12.49 -5.77
CA ASN A 11 -19.20 13.49 -4.71
C ASN A 11 -17.86 13.47 -3.98
N VAL A 12 -17.32 12.28 -3.68
CA VAL A 12 -15.97 12.15 -3.10
C VAL A 12 -14.89 12.74 -4.01
N ALA A 13 -14.98 12.50 -5.33
CA ALA A 13 -14.04 13.08 -6.29
C ALA A 13 -14.13 14.61 -6.34
N ASP A 14 -15.34 15.16 -6.30
CA ASP A 14 -15.59 16.60 -6.28
C ASP A 14 -15.05 17.24 -4.98
N ASP A 15 -15.25 16.59 -3.83
CA ASP A 15 -14.70 17.03 -2.54
C ASP A 15 -13.17 17.03 -2.56
N CYS A 16 -12.55 15.99 -3.13
CA CYS A 16 -11.09 15.95 -3.32
C CYS A 16 -10.61 17.09 -4.24
N ALA A 17 -11.32 17.36 -5.33
CA ALA A 17 -10.99 18.43 -6.26
C ALA A 17 -11.12 19.82 -5.62
N ALA A 18 -12.17 20.04 -4.81
CA ALA A 18 -12.35 21.29 -4.09
C ALA A 18 -11.30 21.48 -2.98
N GLY A 19 -10.92 20.40 -2.27
CA GLY A 19 -10.00 20.46 -1.14
C GLY A 19 -8.52 20.54 -1.51
N ALA A 20 -8.08 19.77 -2.51
CA ALA A 20 -6.68 19.73 -2.93
C ALA A 20 -6.40 20.61 -4.17
N GLY A 21 -7.41 20.90 -4.99
CA GLY A 21 -7.32 21.83 -6.11
C GLY A 21 -6.08 21.61 -6.99
N GLY A 22 -5.24 22.65 -7.08
CA GLY A 22 -4.03 22.65 -7.89
C GLY A 22 -2.93 21.67 -7.43
N GLU A 23 -3.04 21.10 -6.22
CA GLU A 23 -2.07 20.13 -5.69
C GLU A 23 -2.36 18.69 -6.14
N LEU A 24 -3.57 18.39 -6.64
CA LEU A 24 -3.92 17.04 -7.10
C LEU A 24 -2.90 16.43 -8.09
N PRO A 25 -2.36 17.18 -9.07
CA PRO A 25 -1.31 16.67 -9.97
C PRO A 25 0.02 16.34 -9.26
N CYS A 26 0.25 16.89 -8.07
CA CYS A 26 1.44 16.66 -7.26
C CYS A 26 1.30 15.42 -6.36
N LEU A 27 0.10 14.87 -6.18
CA LEU A 27 -0.15 13.71 -5.31
C LEU A 27 0.01 12.38 -6.05
N SER A 28 1.21 12.14 -6.60
CA SER A 28 1.51 10.95 -7.40
C SER A 28 2.71 10.15 -6.86
N THR A 29 2.79 8.87 -7.25
CA THR A 29 3.95 8.02 -6.90
C THR A 29 5.24 8.59 -7.48
N GLU A 30 5.18 9.15 -8.69
CA GLU A 30 6.30 9.78 -9.37
C GLU A 30 6.82 10.98 -8.58
N GLN A 31 5.93 11.79 -7.99
CA GLN A 31 6.35 12.89 -7.13
C GLN A 31 6.99 12.36 -5.84
N THR A 32 6.42 11.33 -5.21
CA THR A 32 7.05 10.68 -4.04
C THR A 32 8.45 10.14 -4.34
N VAL A 33 8.69 9.62 -5.56
CA VAL A 33 10.04 9.18 -5.99
C VAL A 33 11.01 10.36 -6.06
N ARG A 34 10.57 11.55 -6.51
CA ARG A 34 11.37 12.78 -6.48
C ARG A 34 11.64 13.25 -5.07
N ASP A 35 10.62 13.25 -4.21
CA ASP A 35 10.72 13.68 -2.81
C ASP A 35 11.70 12.80 -2.03
N ARG A 36 11.68 11.49 -2.26
CA ARG A 36 12.64 10.56 -1.67
C ARG A 36 14.09 10.91 -2.01
N ASP A 37 14.35 11.39 -3.23
CA ASP A 37 15.69 11.81 -3.63
C ASP A 37 16.09 13.15 -3.01
N ALA A 38 15.13 14.08 -2.83
CA ALA A 38 15.34 15.30 -2.05
C ALA A 38 15.67 14.99 -0.59
N ILE A 39 14.94 14.05 0.03
CA ILE A 39 15.20 13.56 1.40
C ILE A 39 16.58 12.92 1.51
N ARG A 40 17.00 12.12 0.50
CA ARG A 40 18.36 11.58 0.43
C ARG A 40 19.42 12.68 0.33
N ALA A 41 19.17 13.71 -0.48
CA ALA A 41 20.12 14.77 -0.75
C ALA A 41 20.30 15.73 0.43
N ALA A 42 19.26 15.97 1.24
CA ALA A 42 19.31 16.87 2.39
C ALA A 42 20.44 16.55 3.41
N PRO A 43 20.66 15.29 3.83
CA PRO A 43 21.81 14.91 4.66
C PRO A 43 23.11 14.68 3.87
N GLY A 44 23.12 14.87 2.55
CA GLY A 44 24.30 14.62 1.70
C GLY A 44 24.56 13.15 1.38
N GLU A 45 23.57 12.27 1.57
CA GLU A 45 23.74 10.83 1.36
C GLU A 45 23.89 10.48 -0.12
N ARG A 46 24.85 9.60 -0.44
CA ARG A 46 25.09 9.18 -1.82
C ARG A 46 23.95 8.30 -2.34
N THR A 47 23.37 7.49 -1.47
CA THR A 47 22.30 6.54 -1.79
C THR A 47 21.29 6.49 -0.64
N ALA A 48 20.03 6.16 -0.95
CA ALA A 48 19.00 5.95 0.07
C ALA A 48 18.80 4.45 0.33
N ASN A 49 18.91 4.01 1.58
CA ASN A 49 18.47 2.68 1.99
C ASN A 49 16.98 2.72 2.31
N LEU A 50 16.18 1.85 1.69
CA LEU A 50 14.72 2.00 1.65
C LEU A 50 14.01 0.73 2.11
N LEU A 51 12.94 0.93 2.89
CA LEU A 51 11.96 -0.09 3.20
C LEU A 51 10.62 0.32 2.60
N GLY A 52 10.04 -0.54 1.77
CA GLY A 52 8.68 -0.37 1.26
C GLY A 52 7.78 -1.46 1.80
N VAL A 53 6.64 -1.08 2.36
CA VAL A 53 5.61 -2.01 2.85
C VAL A 53 4.33 -1.75 2.08
N SER A 54 3.68 -2.80 1.58
CA SER A 54 2.41 -2.71 0.86
C SER A 54 2.50 -1.71 -0.31
N TYR A 55 1.60 -0.74 -0.42
CA TYR A 55 1.65 0.33 -1.43
C TYR A 55 3.01 1.06 -1.44
N GLY A 56 3.65 1.21 -0.28
CA GLY A 56 4.96 1.84 -0.13
C GLY A 56 6.08 1.14 -0.90
N THR A 57 5.87 -0.11 -1.33
CA THR A 57 6.79 -0.81 -2.25
C THR A 57 6.90 -0.12 -3.61
N ARG A 58 5.88 0.64 -4.05
CA ARG A 58 5.91 1.36 -5.34
C ARG A 58 6.90 2.53 -5.36
N PRO A 59 6.80 3.52 -4.47
CA PRO A 59 7.72 4.66 -4.48
C PRO A 59 9.16 4.31 -4.10
N VAL A 60 9.42 3.17 -3.45
CA VAL A 60 10.79 2.78 -3.09
C VAL A 60 11.53 1.98 -4.17
N ARG A 61 10.84 1.54 -5.23
CA ARG A 61 11.47 0.82 -6.35
C ARG A 61 12.58 1.68 -7.00
N PRO A 62 13.58 1.05 -7.64
CA PRO A 62 14.57 1.76 -8.42
C PRO A 62 13.91 2.56 -9.55
N ALA A 63 14.34 3.81 -9.73
CA ALA A 63 13.81 4.72 -10.74
C ALA A 63 14.97 5.44 -11.45
N PRO A 64 14.85 5.73 -12.77
CA PRO A 64 15.90 6.43 -13.51
C PRO A 64 16.26 7.77 -12.88
N GLY A 65 17.56 8.05 -12.73
CA GLY A 65 18.05 9.29 -12.12
C GLY A 65 18.03 9.33 -10.59
N HIS A 66 17.48 8.32 -9.91
CA HIS A 66 17.41 8.26 -8.45
C HIS A 66 18.39 7.24 -7.87
N ARG A 67 19.01 7.56 -6.72
CA ARG A 67 20.08 6.74 -6.13
C ARG A 67 19.57 5.86 -5.00
N THR A 68 19.27 4.60 -5.30
CA THR A 68 18.88 3.56 -4.31
C THR A 68 20.10 2.77 -3.84
N GLY A 69 20.22 2.58 -2.52
CA GLY A 69 21.18 1.70 -1.87
C GLY A 69 20.57 0.32 -1.62
N ARG A 70 20.60 -0.15 -0.36
CA ARG A 70 19.90 -1.38 0.05
C ARG A 70 18.40 -1.14 0.05
N MET A 71 17.64 -2.14 -0.35
CA MET A 71 16.19 -2.04 -0.44
C MET A 71 15.53 -3.32 0.06
N VAL A 72 14.49 -3.19 0.88
CA VAL A 72 13.60 -4.27 1.29
C VAL A 72 12.18 -3.93 0.86
N LEU A 73 11.52 -4.89 0.22
CA LEU A 73 10.14 -4.77 -0.22
C LEU A 73 9.32 -5.86 0.46
N ASP A 74 8.36 -5.45 1.30
CA ASP A 74 7.48 -6.35 2.03
C ASP A 74 6.04 -6.22 1.51
N SER A 75 5.37 -7.37 1.36
CA SER A 75 3.99 -7.47 0.89
C SER A 75 3.77 -6.79 -0.47
N VAL A 76 4.63 -7.16 -1.43
CA VAL A 76 4.72 -6.54 -2.76
C VAL A 76 3.47 -6.80 -3.58
N GLY A 77 2.80 -5.73 -4.00
CA GLY A 77 1.78 -5.81 -5.06
C GLY A 77 2.43 -6.19 -6.39
N GLY A 78 1.94 -7.28 -7.00
CA GLY A 78 2.40 -7.71 -8.33
C GLY A 78 1.91 -6.78 -9.46
N PRO A 79 2.21 -7.11 -10.73
CA PRO A 79 1.95 -6.26 -11.90
C PRO A 79 0.47 -6.15 -12.29
N TRP A 80 -0.41 -6.54 -11.39
CA TRP A 80 -1.85 -6.60 -11.59
C TRP A 80 -2.47 -5.22 -11.49
N ASP A 81 -3.58 -5.01 -12.22
CA ASP A 81 -4.37 -3.82 -12.03
C ASP A 81 -5.13 -3.87 -10.69
N ARG A 82 -5.84 -2.80 -10.35
CA ARG A 82 -6.56 -2.72 -9.08
C ARG A 82 -7.70 -3.75 -9.00
N SER A 83 -8.27 -4.12 -10.14
CA SER A 83 -9.37 -5.10 -10.23
C SER A 83 -8.84 -6.50 -9.93
N ASP A 84 -7.69 -6.86 -10.50
CA ASP A 84 -7.03 -8.13 -10.24
C ASP A 84 -6.67 -8.31 -8.76
N PHE A 85 -6.18 -7.24 -8.12
CA PHE A 85 -5.90 -7.27 -6.68
C PHE A 85 -7.17 -7.56 -5.86
N ASP A 86 -8.29 -6.92 -6.20
CA ASP A 86 -9.55 -7.10 -5.48
C ASP A 86 -10.10 -8.52 -5.68
N VAL A 87 -10.01 -9.06 -6.89
CA VAL A 87 -10.43 -10.43 -7.20
C VAL A 87 -9.56 -11.46 -6.48
N LEU A 88 -8.23 -11.33 -6.55
CA LEU A 88 -7.32 -12.36 -6.04
C LEU A 88 -7.17 -12.32 -4.51
N PHE A 89 -7.09 -11.13 -3.92
CA PHE A 89 -6.73 -10.97 -2.51
C PHE A 89 -7.90 -10.59 -1.59
N ARG A 90 -8.95 -9.94 -2.10
CA ARG A 90 -10.17 -9.70 -1.29
C ARG A 90 -11.22 -10.77 -1.54
N THR A 91 -11.78 -10.80 -2.74
CA THR A 91 -12.91 -11.67 -3.04
C THR A 91 -12.48 -13.13 -3.02
N GLY A 92 -11.34 -13.48 -3.63
CA GLY A 92 -10.82 -14.83 -3.66
C GLY A 92 -10.52 -15.40 -2.28
N VAL A 93 -9.96 -14.61 -1.36
CA VAL A 93 -9.74 -15.01 0.03
C VAL A 93 -11.06 -15.19 0.77
N LEU A 94 -12.00 -14.26 0.61
CA LEU A 94 -13.33 -14.34 1.23
C LEU A 94 -14.08 -15.60 0.77
N LEU A 95 -14.01 -15.92 -0.53
CA LEU A 95 -14.63 -17.11 -1.09
C LEU A 95 -13.98 -18.39 -0.54
N ARG A 96 -12.63 -18.46 -0.49
CA ARG A 96 -11.94 -19.59 0.14
C ARG A 96 -12.28 -19.77 1.62
N GLN A 97 -12.43 -18.68 2.37
CA GLN A 97 -12.84 -18.76 3.78
C GLN A 97 -14.28 -19.25 3.95
N ARG A 98 -15.17 -18.91 3.01
CA ARG A 98 -16.54 -19.44 2.99
C ARG A 98 -16.56 -20.92 2.63
N GLU A 99 -15.79 -21.32 1.62
CA GLU A 99 -15.67 -22.72 1.18
C GLU A 99 -15.01 -23.61 2.24
N ALA A 100 -14.00 -23.09 2.95
CA ALA A 100 -13.35 -23.78 4.05
C ALA A 100 -14.24 -23.93 5.30
N GLY A 101 -15.43 -23.32 5.31
CA GLY A 101 -16.21 -23.09 6.52
C GLY A 101 -15.50 -22.09 7.42
N SER A 102 -16.25 -21.20 8.08
CA SER A 102 -15.70 -20.26 9.06
C SER A 102 -14.68 -20.95 9.97
N VAL A 103 -13.39 -20.61 9.85
CA VAL A 103 -12.39 -20.99 10.85
C VAL A 103 -12.92 -20.44 12.16
N GLY A 104 -13.21 -21.35 13.09
CA GLY A 104 -13.76 -21.01 14.39
C GLY A 104 -12.98 -19.87 15.03
N GLN A 105 -13.69 -18.99 15.73
CA GLN A 105 -13.06 -18.07 16.66
C GLN A 105 -11.99 -18.82 17.47
N PRO A 106 -10.78 -18.28 17.62
CA PRO A 106 -9.84 -18.87 18.56
C PRO A 106 -10.49 -18.77 19.95
N THR A 107 -10.90 -19.92 20.48
CA THR A 107 -11.21 -20.02 21.91
C THR A 107 -9.94 -19.65 22.65
N ALA A 108 -10.04 -18.61 23.48
CA ALA A 108 -8.98 -18.16 24.35
C ALA A 108 -8.37 -19.34 25.11
N GLU A 109 -7.04 -19.48 25.03
CA GLU A 109 -6.11 -19.69 26.15
C GLU A 109 -4.71 -19.99 25.58
N ALA A 110 -3.97 -18.95 25.22
CA ALA A 110 -2.53 -19.02 25.08
C ALA A 110 -1.92 -18.32 26.30
N ASP A 111 -1.32 -19.11 27.19
CA ASP A 111 -0.58 -18.61 28.35
C ASP A 111 0.56 -17.69 27.86
N PRO A 112 0.58 -16.41 28.27
CA PRO A 112 1.58 -15.44 27.83
C PRO A 112 3.01 -15.75 28.32
N ARG A 113 3.25 -16.81 29.11
CA ARG A 113 4.58 -17.16 29.63
C ARG A 113 5.47 -18.00 28.71
N THR A 114 5.00 -18.45 27.55
CA THR A 114 5.79 -19.34 26.69
C THR A 114 6.58 -18.61 25.58
N VAL A 115 6.39 -17.31 25.39
CA VAL A 115 7.04 -16.54 24.30
C VAL A 115 8.18 -15.66 24.84
N MET A 116 9.11 -16.23 25.61
CA MET A 116 10.43 -15.62 25.89
C MET A 116 11.43 -16.73 26.25
N ARG A 117 11.71 -17.64 25.31
CA ARG A 117 12.91 -18.47 25.32
C ARG A 117 13.14 -19.01 23.91
N GLU A 118 13.99 -18.31 23.17
CA GLU A 118 15.13 -18.79 22.37
C GLU A 118 15.70 -17.63 21.55
#